data_AF-A0A535GRW9-F1
#
_entry.id   AF-A0A535GRW9-F1
#
_cell.length_a   1.000
_cell.length_b   1.000
_cell.length_c   1.000
_cell.angle_alpha   90.00
_cell.angle_beta   90.00
_cell.angle_gamma   90.00
#
_symmetry.space_group_name_H-M   'P 1'
#
loop_
_entity.id
_entity.type
_entity.pdbx_description
1 polymer ?
#
loop_
_entity_poly.entity_id
_entity_poly.type
_entity_poly.pdbx_seq_one_letter_code
_entity_poly.pdbx_strand_id
1 'polypeptide(L)'
;MEVLRPKPLDTHPGGEIVPWARSQIEIARSILDNPGGGLLFATQTIGQVRAALAERDDARWTKVIEALGRAEEDAVHREFATARKLLDEAATGLG
;
A
#
# COMPACT_ATOMS: atom_id res chain seq x y z
N MET A 1 -26.14 17.02 23.76
CA MET A 1 -25.36 16.93 22.51
C MET A 1 -24.27 15.90 22.77
N GLU A 2 -24.38 14.73 22.16
CA GLU A 2 -23.42 13.64 22.35
C GLU A 2 -22.20 13.91 21.45
N VAL A 3 -21.04 14.17 22.04
CA VAL A 3 -19.81 14.42 21.29
C VAL A 3 -19.21 13.07 20.92
N LEU A 4 -19.30 12.70 19.64
CA LEU A 4 -18.65 11.51 19.11
C LEU A 4 -17.14 11.68 19.22
N ARG A 5 -16.49 10.76 19.94
CA ARG A 5 -15.02 10.71 20.03
C ARG A 5 -14.43 10.21 18.71
N PRO A 6 -13.16 10.53 18.39
CA PRO A 6 -12.47 9.94 17.26
C PRO A 6 -12.57 8.42 17.32
N LYS A 7 -12.80 7.79 16.16
CA LYS A 7 -12.75 6.33 16.04
C LYS A 7 -11.38 5.87 16.60
N PRO A 8 -11.35 4.83 17.45
CA PRO A 8 -10.09 4.25 17.90
C PRO A 8 -9.21 3.96 16.68
N LEU A 9 -7.92 4.30 16.77
CA LEU A 9 -6.98 3.98 15.71
C LEU A 9 -7.00 2.46 15.53
N ASP A 10 -7.33 2.02 14.33
CA ASP A 10 -7.23 0.61 13.98
C ASP A 10 -5.74 0.30 13.81
N THR A 11 -5.16 -0.33 14.82
CA THR A 11 -3.71 -0.54 14.89
C THR A 11 -3.25 -1.79 14.18
N HIS A 12 -4.18 -2.60 13.64
CA HIS A 12 -3.93 -3.94 13.08
C HIS A 12 -2.92 -4.72 13.94
N PRO A 13 -3.37 -5.43 15.01
CA PRO A 13 -2.46 -6.18 15.89
C PRO A 13 -1.50 -7.04 15.06
N GLY A 14 -0.25 -7.19 15.50
CA GLY A 14 0.90 -7.44 14.60
C GLY A 14 0.84 -8.69 13.70
N GLY A 15 -0.11 -9.59 13.93
CA GLY A 15 -0.43 -10.70 13.04
C GLY A 15 -1.26 -10.33 11.79
N GLU A 16 -1.91 -9.16 11.76
CA GLU A 16 -2.84 -8.78 10.68
C GLU A 16 -2.23 -7.82 9.64
N ILE A 17 -1.08 -7.20 9.94
CA ILE A 17 -0.45 -6.21 9.05
C ILE A 17 -0.08 -6.81 7.68
N VAL A 18 0.42 -8.04 7.64
CA VAL A 18 0.82 -8.70 6.40
C VAL A 18 -0.39 -9.07 5.53
N PRO A 19 -1.43 -9.77 6.05
CA PRO A 19 -2.66 -10.01 5.30
C PRO A 19 -3.32 -8.72 4.79
N TRP A 20 -3.41 -7.69 5.63
CA TRP A 20 -3.96 -6.40 5.25
C TRP A 20 -3.16 -5.74 4.12
N ALA A 21 -1.84 -5.64 4.27
CA ALA A 21 -0.96 -5.04 3.27
C ALA A 21 -1.07 -5.76 1.92
N ARG A 22 -1.13 -7.10 1.94
CA ARG A 22 -1.29 -7.91 0.72
C ARG A 22 -2.60 -7.60 0.01
N SER A 23 -3.72 -7.53 0.74
CA SER A 23 -5.02 -7.18 0.15
C SER A 23 -5.03 -5.75 -0.42
N GLN A 24 -4.41 -4.79 0.26
CA GLN A 24 -4.30 -3.42 -0.25
C GLN A 24 -3.45 -3.34 -1.52
N ILE A 25 -2.32 -4.05 -1.57
CA ILE A 25 -1.47 -4.13 -2.76
C ILE A 25 -2.22 -4.76 -3.94
N GLU A 26 -3.01 -5.82 -3.70
CA GLU A 26 -3.85 -6.45 -4.72
C GLU A 26 -4.88 -5.47 -5.31
N ILE A 27 -5.56 -4.70 -4.45
CA ILE A 27 -6.53 -3.68 -4.87
C ILE A 27 -5.83 -2.63 -5.74
N ALA A 28 -4.73 -2.05 -5.25
CA ALA A 28 -3.97 -1.05 -5.99
C ALA A 28 -3.52 -1.59 -7.35
N ARG A 29 -2.99 -2.81 -7.39
CA ARG A 29 -2.56 -3.49 -8.63
C ARG A 29 -3.71 -3.64 -9.63
N SER A 30 -4.88 -4.08 -9.17
CA SER A 30 -6.07 -4.24 -10.04
C SER A 30 -6.55 -2.92 -10.63
N ILE A 31 -6.44 -1.82 -9.88
CA ILE A 31 -6.81 -0.50 -10.37
C ILE A 31 -5.87 -0.09 -11.52
N LEU A 32 -4.57 -0.41 -11.43
CA LEU A 32 -3.62 -0.07 -12.48
C LEU A 32 -3.85 -0.81 -13.82
N ASP A 33 -4.68 -1.86 -13.85
CA ASP A 33 -5.09 -2.51 -15.10
C ASP A 33 -6.09 -1.64 -15.90
N ASN A 34 -6.86 -0.79 -15.22
CA ASN A 34 -7.77 0.19 -15.82
C ASN A 34 -7.90 1.43 -14.92
N PRO A 35 -6.88 2.32 -14.89
CA PRO A 35 -6.71 3.30 -13.82
C PRO A 35 -7.82 4.34 -13.78
N GLY A 36 -8.34 4.81 -14.92
CA GLY A 36 -9.45 5.76 -14.99
C GLY A 36 -9.42 6.85 -13.91
N GLY A 37 -10.55 7.07 -13.24
CA GLY A 37 -10.62 7.90 -12.03
C GLY A 37 -10.12 7.22 -10.74
N GLY A 38 -9.79 5.93 -10.80
CA GLY A 38 -9.27 5.13 -9.71
C GLY A 38 -7.79 5.38 -9.39
N LEU A 39 -7.03 6.03 -10.28
CA LEU A 39 -5.58 6.19 -10.12
C LEU A 39 -5.17 6.84 -8.80
N LEU A 40 -5.92 7.88 -8.36
CA LEU A 40 -5.66 8.53 -7.07
C LEU A 40 -5.83 7.56 -5.88
N PHE A 41 -6.84 6.69 -5.95
CA PHE A 41 -7.04 5.68 -4.91
C PHE A 41 -5.89 4.68 -4.89
N ALA A 42 -5.42 4.23 -6.06
CA ALA A 42 -4.29 3.31 -6.12
C ALA A 42 -3.03 3.91 -5.49
N THR A 43 -2.66 5.15 -5.82
CA THR A 43 -1.46 5.78 -5.26
C THR A 43 -1.60 6.04 -3.75
N GLN A 44 -2.77 6.48 -3.28
CA GLN A 44 -3.06 6.62 -1.85
C GLN A 44 -2.96 5.30 -1.09
N THR A 45 -3.52 4.22 -1.65
CA THR A 45 -3.43 2.88 -1.05
C THR A 45 -1.97 2.42 -0.96
N ILE A 46 -1.16 2.62 -2.00
CA ILE A 46 0.27 2.29 -1.97
C ILE A 46 0.99 3.07 -0.85
N GLY A 47 0.75 4.38 -0.77
CA GLY A 47 1.33 5.24 0.28
C GLY A 47 0.92 4.82 1.70
N GLN A 48 -0.35 4.43 1.90
CA GLN A 48 -0.85 3.94 3.18
C GLN A 48 -0.18 2.64 3.62
N VAL A 49 -0.01 1.67 2.71
CA VAL A 49 0.71 0.43 3.02
C VAL A 49 2.17 0.73 3.36
N ARG A 50 2.82 1.61 2.59
CA ARG A 50 4.21 2.01 2.85
C ARG A 50 4.37 2.60 4.25
N ALA A 51 3.51 3.54 4.62
CA ALA A 51 3.52 4.17 5.94
C ALA A 51 3.29 3.16 7.07
N ALA A 52 2.28 2.30 6.93
CA ALA A 52 1.95 1.31 7.94
C ALA A 52 3.06 0.27 8.17
N LEU A 53 3.77 -0.15 7.11
CA LEU A 53 4.94 -1.03 7.24
C LEU A 53 6.12 -0.32 7.92
N ALA A 54 6.40 0.93 7.52
CA ALA A 54 7.50 1.71 8.09
C ALA A 54 7.30 2.02 9.57
N GLU A 55 6.07 2.38 9.98
CA GLU A 55 5.71 2.63 11.38
C GLU A 55 5.84 1.38 12.25
N ARG A 56 5.68 0.19 11.64
CA ARG A 56 5.63 -1.07 12.37
C ARG A 56 7.01 -1.70 12.55
N ASP A 57 7.79 -1.83 11.47
CA ASP A 57 9.13 -2.39 11.47
C ASP A 57 9.85 -2.09 10.14
N ASP A 58 10.35 -0.86 10.00
CA ASP A 58 11.05 -0.40 8.79
C ASP A 58 12.23 -1.32 8.40
N ALA A 59 13.02 -1.79 9.37
CA ALA A 59 14.18 -2.63 9.13
C ALA A 59 13.79 -4.00 8.53
N ARG A 60 12.64 -4.55 8.96
CA ARG A 60 12.11 -5.80 8.41
C ARG A 60 11.65 -5.65 6.96
N TRP A 61 11.02 -4.53 6.61
CA TRP A 61 10.35 -4.35 5.32
C TRP A 61 11.00 -3.33 4.39
N THR A 62 12.24 -2.91 4.63
CA THR A 62 12.94 -1.87 3.86
C THR A 62 12.79 -2.05 2.35
N LYS A 63 13.04 -3.26 1.83
CA LYS A 63 12.92 -3.56 0.38
C LYS A 63 11.49 -3.46 -0.15
N VAL A 64 10.50 -3.85 0.66
CA VAL A 64 9.07 -3.74 0.31
C VAL A 64 8.67 -2.27 0.27
N ILE A 65 9.09 -1.49 1.27
CA ILE A 65 8.84 -0.05 1.38
C ILE A 65 9.45 0.69 0.18
N GLU A 66 10.67 0.36 -0.22
CA GLU A 66 11.34 0.91 -1.40
C GLU A 66 10.62 0.54 -2.71
N ALA A 67 10.19 -0.72 -2.85
CA ALA A 67 9.41 -1.16 -4.02
C ALA A 67 8.08 -0.42 -4.11
N LEU A 68 7.36 -0.26 -3.00
CA LEU A 68 6.11 0.50 -2.94
C LEU A 68 6.32 1.98 -3.26
N GLY A 69 7.40 2.60 -2.77
CA GLY A 69 7.74 3.98 -3.12
C GLY A 69 7.93 4.19 -4.62
N ARG A 70 8.70 3.31 -5.27
CA ARG A 70 8.88 3.35 -6.73
C ARG A 70 7.59 3.04 -7.48
N ALA A 71 6.78 2.11 -6.99
CA ALA A 71 5.50 1.78 -7.61
C ALA A 71 4.52 2.98 -7.58
N GLU A 72 4.49 3.73 -6.48
CA GLU A 72 3.71 4.96 -6.35
C GLU A 72 4.18 6.02 -7.36
N GLU A 73 5.50 6.24 -7.44
CA GLU A 73 6.10 7.18 -8.39
C GLU A 73 5.80 6.81 -9.85
N ASP A 74 6.00 5.55 -10.23
CA ASP A 74 5.70 5.05 -11.57
C ASP A 74 4.21 5.16 -11.90
N ALA A 75 3.32 4.88 -10.94
CA ALA A 75 1.88 5.04 -11.13
C ALA A 75 1.49 6.50 -11.39
N VAL A 76 2.09 7.46 -10.68
CA VAL A 76 1.88 8.90 -10.93
C VAL A 76 2.35 9.31 -12.32
N HIS A 77 3.49 8.77 -12.77
CA HIS A 77 4.04 9.01 -14.11
C HIS A 77 3.35 8.22 -15.22
N ARG A 78 2.36 7.38 -14.87
CA ARG A 78 1.61 6.51 -15.79
C ARG A 78 2.42 5.36 -16.39
N GLU A 79 3.51 4.97 -15.74
CA GLU A 79 4.33 3.79 -16.05
C GLU A 79 3.70 2.52 -15.45
N PHE A 80 2.43 2.24 -15.79
CA PHE A 80 1.61 1.24 -15.11
C PHE A 80 2.12 -0.20 -15.22
N ALA A 81 2.84 -0.53 -16.28
CA ALA A 81 3.46 -1.85 -16.43
C ALA A 81 4.58 -2.06 -15.41
N THR A 82 5.40 -1.04 -15.17
CA THR A 82 6.50 -1.07 -14.21
C THR A 82 5.95 -1.02 -12.78
N ALA A 83 5.01 -0.12 -12.52
CA ALA A 83 4.32 -0.03 -11.23
C ALA A 83 3.71 -1.37 -10.81
N ARG A 84 2.99 -2.07 -11.70
CA ARG A 84 2.41 -3.39 -11.40
C ARG A 84 3.46 -4.44 -11.04
N LYS A 85 4.59 -4.47 -11.75
CA LYS A 85 5.69 -5.40 -11.41
C LYS A 85 6.25 -5.12 -10.02
N LEU A 86 6.45 -3.86 -9.67
CA LEU A 86 6.91 -3.46 -8.34
C LEU A 86 5.89 -3.81 -7.24
N LEU A 87 4.59 -3.73 -7.53
CA LEU A 87 3.54 -4.19 -6.61
C LEU A 87 3.56 -5.72 -6.42
N ASP A 88 3.78 -6.48 -7.50
CA ASP A 88 3.93 -7.95 -7.42
C ASP A 88 5.19 -8.35 -6.61
N GLU A 89 6.30 -7.62 -6.79
CA GLU A 89 7.53 -7.78 -5.99
C GLU A 89 7.30 -7.45 -4.51
N ALA A 90 6.62 -6.34 -4.21
CA ALA A 90 6.28 -5.93 -2.86
C ALA A 90 5.39 -6.98 -2.16
N ALA A 91 4.37 -7.50 -2.86
CA ALA A 91 3.48 -8.53 -2.33
C ALA A 91 4.23 -9.82 -1.97
N THR A 92 5.21 -10.21 -2.80
CA THR A 92 6.09 -11.37 -2.57
C THR A 92 7.03 -11.13 -1.39
N GLY A 93 7.56 -9.90 -1.25
CA GLY A 93 8.50 -9.54 -0.19
C GLY A 93 7.90 -9.42 1.22
N LEU A 94 6.57 -9.44 1.35
CA LEU A 94 5.89 -9.35 2.66
C LEU A 94 6.03 -10.60 3.55
N GLY A 95 6.43 -11.75 2.98
CA GLY A 95 6.46 -13.05 3.66
C GLY A 95 5.33 -13.96 3.20
#